data_AF-A0A1D6NI71-F1
#
_entry.id   AF-A0A1D6NI71-F1
#
_cell.length_a   1.000
_cell.length_b   1.000
_cell.length_c   1.000
_cell.angle_alpha   90.00
_cell.angle_beta   90.00
_cell.angle_gamma   90.00
#
_symmetry.space_group_name_H-M   'P 1'
#
loop_
_entity.id
_entity.type
_entity.pdbx_description
1 polymer ?
#
loop_
_entity_poly.entity_id
_entity_poly.type
_entity_poly.pdbx_seq_one_letter_code
_entity_poly.pdbx_strand_id
1 'polypeptide(L)'
;MAPTVPSAAKSASPSQPSGKSEVTDLKQQLRQLAGSRAPDADAQRRDVFKRVISCMTAGIDVSAAFGEMVLCSATSDVVTKKMCYLYVGAHARAHPDLALLTINFLQRDCQDQDPTIRGLALRSLCSLRVPNLVEYLVTPLTTGLKDPSAYVRMIAAVGAAKLYHISATACIDADLPASLKALMLSDPDAQVVANCLHALQEIWALEAAKSEAAAREIETLHSKPVVFYLLNKIKEFSEWAQCIVLELASKFLPSDNNEIFDIMNLLEDRLQHANGAVVLATIKVFLHLTMSMTDVHQQVYERIKAPLLTLVGAGSPEQSYSVLCHLHLLVMRAPMLFSSDYKSFYCQFSDPSYVKKLKLEMLTAIANESNTYEIGFYNFLKWIRIM
;
A
#
# COMPACT_ATOMS: atom_id res chain seq x y z
N MET A 1 15.32 52.66 -31.84
CA MET A 1 14.91 53.47 -30.67
C MET A 1 13.51 53.02 -30.26
N ALA A 2 13.41 52.23 -29.19
CA ALA A 2 12.15 51.89 -28.53
C ALA A 2 12.30 52.29 -27.05
N PRO A 3 11.26 52.81 -26.38
CA PRO A 3 11.41 53.44 -25.07
C PRO A 3 11.54 52.38 -23.97
N THR A 4 12.49 52.60 -23.06
CA THR A 4 12.65 51.85 -21.82
C THR A 4 11.48 52.11 -20.87
N VAL A 5 10.77 51.05 -20.48
CA VAL A 5 9.74 51.07 -19.43
C VAL A 5 10.42 51.27 -18.07
N PRO A 6 9.94 52.16 -17.16
CA PRO A 6 10.57 52.33 -15.86
C PRO A 6 10.35 51.08 -14.99
N SER A 7 11.42 50.65 -14.33
CA SER A 7 11.39 49.63 -13.28
C SER A 7 10.42 50.06 -12.18
N ALA A 8 9.37 49.27 -11.96
CA ALA A 8 8.53 49.39 -10.79
C ALA A 8 9.38 49.03 -9.55
N ALA A 9 9.57 50.01 -8.66
CA ALA A 9 10.14 49.77 -7.34
C ALA A 9 9.25 48.75 -6.61
N LYS A 10 9.81 47.58 -6.27
CA LYS A 10 9.16 46.64 -5.36
C LYS A 10 9.07 47.30 -3.99
N SER A 11 7.89 47.80 -3.65
CA SER A 11 7.52 48.10 -2.27
C SER A 11 7.60 46.81 -1.46
N ALA A 12 8.52 46.75 -0.49
CA ALA A 12 8.60 45.66 0.46
C ALA A 12 7.28 45.59 1.26
N SER A 13 6.60 44.45 1.20
CA SER A 13 5.42 44.18 2.04
C SER A 13 5.83 44.03 3.50
N PRO A 14 5.28 44.81 4.44
CA PRO A 14 5.66 44.75 5.84
C PRO A 14 4.72 43.83 6.63
N SER A 15 5.02 42.52 6.70
CA SER A 15 4.52 41.62 7.77
C SER A 15 5.02 40.17 7.62
N GLN A 16 6.26 39.91 8.03
CA GLN A 16 6.63 38.61 8.62
C GLN A 16 7.50 38.84 9.87
N PRO A 17 6.91 38.98 11.07
CA PRO A 17 7.68 38.93 12.32
C PRO A 17 7.19 37.90 13.37
N SER A 18 6.05 37.23 13.23
CA SER A 18 5.53 36.37 14.32
C SER A 18 6.22 35.00 14.43
N GLY A 19 6.44 34.31 13.30
CA GLY A 19 6.90 32.91 13.32
C GLY A 19 8.30 32.71 13.93
N LYS A 20 9.25 33.63 13.71
CA LYS A 20 10.62 33.50 14.25
C LYS A 20 10.67 33.66 15.78
N SER A 21 9.85 34.56 16.34
CA SER A 21 9.72 34.72 17.79
C SER A 21 9.14 33.46 18.42
N GLU A 22 8.06 32.94 17.84
CA GLU A 22 7.37 31.75 18.34
C GLU A 22 8.27 30.51 18.33
N VAL A 23 9.08 30.29 17.28
CA VAL A 23 10.02 29.17 17.23
C VAL A 23 11.10 29.26 18.31
N THR A 24 11.54 30.48 18.63
CA THR A 24 12.53 30.71 19.69
C THR A 24 11.94 30.39 21.05
N ASP A 25 10.68 30.78 21.30
CA ASP A 25 9.97 30.49 22.55
C ASP A 25 9.73 28.98 22.71
N LEU A 26 9.32 28.30 21.64
CA LEU A 26 9.13 26.84 21.63
C LEU A 26 10.43 26.10 21.92
N LYS A 27 11.54 26.54 21.30
CA LYS A 27 12.87 26.00 21.57
C LYS A 27 13.25 26.13 23.05
N GLN A 28 13.00 27.30 23.65
CA GLN A 28 13.28 27.52 25.07
C GLN A 28 12.43 26.61 25.97
N GLN A 29 11.15 26.45 25.67
CA GLN A 29 10.25 25.54 26.40
C GLN A 29 10.72 24.09 26.32
N LEU A 30 11.11 23.61 25.13
CA LEU A 30 11.69 22.28 24.98
C LEU A 30 12.94 22.10 25.83
N ARG A 31 13.84 23.09 25.84
CA ARG A 31 15.06 23.04 26.65
C ARG A 31 14.76 22.96 28.15
N GLN A 32 13.71 23.63 28.64
CA GLN A 32 13.28 23.52 30.04
C GLN A 32 12.70 22.14 30.37
N LEU A 33 12.02 21.51 29.41
CA LEU A 33 11.40 20.19 29.56
C LEU A 33 12.37 19.03 29.31
N ALA A 34 13.56 19.31 28.80
CA ALA A 34 14.61 18.33 28.57
C ALA A 34 15.11 17.75 29.90
N GLY A 35 14.94 16.43 30.09
CA GLY A 35 15.35 15.74 31.32
C GLY A 35 14.46 15.98 32.54
N SER A 36 13.39 16.79 32.42
CA SER A 36 12.41 16.96 33.50
C SER A 36 11.67 15.66 33.78
N ARG A 37 11.55 15.30 35.06
CA ARG A 37 10.83 14.13 35.58
C ARG A 37 9.57 14.50 36.36
N ALA A 38 9.09 15.73 36.20
CA ALA A 38 7.83 16.14 36.82
C ALA A 38 6.66 15.27 36.28
N PRO A 39 5.64 14.97 37.10
CA PRO A 39 4.56 14.05 36.71
C PRO A 39 3.75 14.54 35.50
N ASP A 40 3.75 15.84 35.22
CA ASP A 40 3.11 16.48 34.07
C ASP A 40 4.07 16.79 32.91
N ALA A 41 5.37 16.53 33.06
CA ALA A 41 6.40 16.87 32.08
C ALA A 41 6.14 16.21 30.71
N ASP A 42 5.70 14.96 30.69
CA ASP A 42 5.38 14.26 29.44
C ASP A 42 4.18 14.89 28.72
N ALA A 43 3.16 15.31 29.47
CA ALA A 43 2.00 15.99 28.90
C ALA A 43 2.38 17.37 28.33
N GLN A 44 3.15 18.15 29.08
CA GLN A 44 3.67 19.45 28.63
C GLN A 44 4.57 19.29 27.39
N ARG A 45 5.46 18.29 27.39
CA ARG A 45 6.33 18.00 26.24
C ARG A 45 5.52 17.65 25.00
N ARG A 46 4.47 16.83 25.15
CA ARG A 46 3.56 16.53 24.03
C ARG A 46 2.89 17.78 23.47
N ASP A 47 2.48 18.71 24.32
CA ASP A 47 1.87 19.97 23.87
C ASP A 47 2.86 20.81 23.06
N VAL A 48 4.08 20.98 23.55
CA VAL A 48 5.13 21.72 22.84
C VAL A 48 5.49 21.05 21.51
N PHE A 49 5.59 19.72 21.46
CA PHE A 49 5.82 18.97 20.22
C PHE A 49 4.71 19.19 19.18
N LYS A 50 3.44 19.18 19.60
CA LYS A 50 2.30 19.47 18.71
C LYS A 50 2.39 20.87 18.14
N ARG A 51 2.78 21.86 18.93
CA ARG A 51 2.95 23.24 18.48
C ARG A 51 4.09 23.37 17.47
N VAL A 52 5.24 22.73 17.72
CA VAL A 52 6.34 22.67 16.74
C VAL A 52 5.90 22.02 15.43
N ILE A 53 5.18 20.90 15.49
CA ILE A 53 4.65 20.23 14.30
C ILE A 53 3.61 21.09 13.58
N SER A 54 2.79 21.84 14.31
CA SER A 54 1.83 22.79 13.75
C SER A 54 2.55 23.87 12.94
N CYS A 55 3.60 24.49 13.51
CA CYS A 55 4.45 25.44 12.80
C CYS A 55 5.10 24.83 11.55
N MET A 56 5.64 23.61 11.67
CA MET A 56 6.22 22.87 10.54
C MET A 56 5.18 22.62 9.43
N THR A 57 3.96 22.24 9.81
CA THR A 57 2.85 21.97 8.88
C THR A 57 2.39 23.25 8.18
N ALA A 58 2.46 24.40 8.87
CA ALA A 58 2.22 25.71 8.28
C ALA A 58 3.36 26.21 7.37
N GLY A 59 4.46 25.45 7.23
CA GLY A 59 5.61 25.80 6.41
C GLY A 59 6.60 26.76 7.08
N ILE A 60 6.51 26.94 8.40
CA ILE A 60 7.46 27.76 9.18
C ILE A 60 8.73 26.93 9.43
N ASP A 61 9.90 27.54 9.20
CA ASP A 61 11.17 26.88 9.50
C ASP A 61 11.39 26.73 11.01
N VAL A 62 11.32 25.49 11.46
CA VAL A 62 11.52 25.06 12.85
C VAL A 62 12.84 24.29 13.05
N SER A 63 13.76 24.33 12.09
CA SER A 63 15.05 23.63 12.14
C SER A 63 15.90 24.02 13.37
N ALA A 64 15.75 25.26 13.86
CA ALA A 64 16.47 25.76 15.03
C ALA A 64 16.15 25.00 16.34
N ALA A 65 15.01 24.29 16.41
CA ALA A 65 14.58 23.49 17.57
C ALA A 65 15.06 22.03 17.52
N PHE A 66 15.85 21.64 16.51
CA PHE A 66 16.17 20.24 16.24
C PHE A 66 16.86 19.55 17.42
N GLY A 67 17.89 20.18 17.98
CA GLY A 67 18.65 19.61 19.09
C GLY A 67 17.77 19.35 20.32
N GLU A 68 16.90 20.32 20.65
CA GLU A 68 15.97 20.22 21.76
C GLU A 68 14.88 19.16 21.52
N MET A 69 14.35 19.04 20.30
CA MET A 69 13.40 17.99 19.93
C MET A 69 13.99 16.59 20.12
N VAL A 70 15.22 16.37 19.65
CA VAL A 70 15.92 15.08 19.82
C VAL A 70 16.19 14.82 21.31
N LEU A 71 16.66 15.81 22.06
CA LEU A 71 16.94 15.67 23.50
C LEU A 71 15.69 15.31 24.29
N CYS A 72 14.56 15.96 24.01
CA CYS A 72 13.28 15.68 24.65
C CYS A 72 12.68 14.31 24.28
N SER A 73 13.15 13.68 23.20
CA SER A 73 12.68 12.35 22.78
C SER A 73 13.35 11.16 23.49
N ALA A 74 14.27 11.44 24.42
CA ALA A 74 14.85 10.46 25.34
C ALA A 74 13.85 10.06 26.44
N THR A 75 12.71 9.50 26.03
CA THR A 75 11.61 9.03 26.88
C THR A 75 11.06 7.72 26.32
N SER A 76 10.39 6.91 27.14
CA SER A 76 9.63 5.73 26.71
C SER A 76 8.25 6.08 26.14
N ASP A 77 7.83 7.36 26.17
CA ASP A 77 6.56 7.79 25.59
C ASP A 77 6.57 7.67 24.06
N VAL A 78 5.92 6.61 23.57
CA VAL A 78 5.77 6.29 22.14
C VAL A 78 5.15 7.47 21.36
N VAL A 79 4.24 8.23 21.97
CA VAL A 79 3.58 9.37 21.31
C VAL A 79 4.59 10.48 21.02
N THR A 80 5.39 10.86 22.01
CA THR A 80 6.48 11.83 21.85
C THR A 80 7.51 11.35 20.82
N LYS A 81 7.90 10.07 20.85
CA LYS A 81 8.83 9.52 19.85
C LYS A 81 8.25 9.58 18.42
N LYS A 82 6.96 9.23 18.22
CA LYS A 82 6.31 9.35 16.90
C LYS A 82 6.36 10.77 16.35
N MET A 83 6.09 11.76 17.20
CA MET A 83 6.17 13.18 16.83
C MET A 83 7.61 13.60 16.53
N CYS A 84 8.58 13.14 17.33
CA CYS A 84 10.00 13.36 17.06
C CYS A 84 10.41 12.79 15.70
N TYR A 85 10.07 11.52 15.42
CA TYR A 85 10.42 10.83 14.18
C TYR A 85 9.85 11.53 12.94
N LEU A 86 8.61 12.00 13.02
CA LEU A 86 8.00 12.81 11.96
C LEU A 86 8.82 14.09 11.70
N TYR A 87 9.16 14.81 12.77
CA TYR A 87 9.94 16.05 12.70
C TYR A 87 11.35 15.82 12.13
N VAL A 88 12.14 14.92 12.72
CA VAL A 88 13.53 14.68 12.28
C VAL A 88 13.58 14.15 10.85
N GLY A 89 12.61 13.32 10.45
CA GLY A 89 12.53 12.81 9.07
C GLY A 89 12.18 13.86 8.03
N ALA A 90 11.48 14.93 8.41
CA ALA A 90 11.23 16.07 7.53
C ALA A 90 12.51 16.90 7.33
N HIS A 91 13.32 17.09 8.37
CA HIS A 91 14.53 17.92 8.32
C HIS A 91 15.77 17.20 7.80
N ALA A 92 15.91 15.89 8.02
CA ALA A 92 17.05 15.10 7.57
C ALA A 92 17.24 15.11 6.05
N ARG A 93 16.16 15.24 5.27
CA ARG A 93 16.24 15.36 3.81
C ARG A 93 16.77 16.71 3.34
N ALA A 94 16.54 17.76 4.10
CA ALA A 94 16.96 19.12 3.75
C ALA A 94 18.37 19.48 4.28
N HIS A 95 18.85 18.79 5.32
CA HIS A 95 20.10 19.10 6.01
C HIS A 95 20.93 17.82 6.25
N PRO A 96 21.98 17.57 5.45
CA PRO A 96 22.81 16.36 5.58
C PRO A 96 23.43 16.18 6.97
N ASP A 97 23.88 17.24 7.63
CA ASP A 97 24.49 17.18 8.97
C ASP A 97 23.49 16.68 10.03
N LEU A 98 22.23 17.12 9.93
CA LEU A 98 21.14 16.68 10.81
C LEU A 98 20.69 15.24 10.48
N ALA A 99 20.91 14.79 9.25
CA ALA A 99 20.59 13.43 8.84
C ALA A 99 21.45 12.40 9.59
N LEU A 100 22.76 12.64 9.71
CA LEU A 100 23.65 11.73 10.44
C LEU A 100 23.27 11.65 11.92
N LEU A 101 22.95 12.79 12.54
CA LEU A 101 22.49 12.82 13.94
C LEU A 101 21.16 12.07 14.12
N THR A 102 20.25 12.21 13.15
CA THR A 102 18.97 11.47 13.12
C THR A 102 19.19 9.97 13.01
N ILE A 103 20.12 9.54 12.15
CA ILE A 103 20.42 8.12 11.98
C ILE A 103 20.97 7.52 13.27
N ASN A 104 21.96 8.16 13.90
CA ASN A 104 22.51 7.68 15.17
C ASN A 104 21.45 7.57 16.26
N PHE A 105 20.57 8.57 16.33
CA PHE A 105 19.43 8.58 17.24
C PHE A 105 18.46 7.40 16.98
N LEU A 106 18.05 7.19 15.72
CA LEU A 106 17.12 6.11 15.36
C LEU A 106 17.74 4.72 15.51
N GLN A 107 19.03 4.55 15.20
CA GLN A 107 19.75 3.28 15.39
C GLN A 107 19.77 2.85 16.86
N ARG A 108 19.96 3.81 17.79
CA ARG A 108 19.85 3.53 19.22
C ARG A 108 18.44 3.08 19.59
N ASP A 109 17.42 3.76 19.08
CA ASP A 109 16.03 3.40 19.36
C ASP A 109 15.60 2.07 18.68
N CYS A 110 16.29 1.62 17.62
CA CYS A 110 16.14 0.27 17.06
C CYS A 110 16.60 -0.84 18.03
N GLN A 111 17.31 -0.50 19.11
CA GLN A 111 17.77 -1.44 20.14
C GLN A 111 17.00 -1.27 21.47
N ASP A 112 15.89 -0.52 21.47
CA ASP A 112 15.07 -0.31 22.65
C ASP A 112 14.44 -1.62 23.17
N GLN A 113 14.08 -1.68 24.44
CA GLN A 113 13.40 -2.85 25.02
C GLN A 113 11.97 -2.99 24.52
N ASP A 114 11.28 -1.88 24.23
CA ASP A 114 9.93 -1.89 23.69
C ASP A 114 9.95 -2.19 22.17
N PRO A 115 9.36 -3.31 21.71
CA PRO A 115 9.27 -3.62 20.29
C PRO A 115 8.55 -2.54 19.47
N THR A 116 7.63 -1.79 20.07
CA THR A 116 6.93 -0.69 19.44
C THR A 116 7.90 0.42 19.06
N ILE A 117 8.79 0.78 19.98
CA ILE A 117 9.84 1.79 19.75
C ILE A 117 10.82 1.28 18.70
N ARG A 118 11.30 0.04 18.83
CA ARG A 118 12.22 -0.58 17.84
C ARG A 118 11.65 -0.54 16.42
N GLY A 119 10.42 -1.02 16.24
CA GLY A 119 9.76 -1.05 14.94
C GLY A 119 9.48 0.35 14.39
N LEU A 120 9.04 1.31 15.22
CA LEU A 120 8.83 2.68 14.78
C LEU A 120 10.14 3.37 14.36
N ALA A 121 11.22 3.13 15.11
CA ALA A 121 12.54 3.65 14.79
C ALA A 121 13.04 3.07 13.46
N LEU A 122 12.96 1.75 13.30
CA LEU A 122 13.38 1.05 12.08
C LEU A 122 12.60 1.53 10.84
N ARG A 123 11.28 1.68 10.98
CA ARG A 123 10.42 2.21 9.91
C ARG A 123 10.83 3.62 9.50
N SER A 124 11.12 4.47 10.49
CA SER A 124 11.50 5.87 10.25
C SER A 124 12.87 5.96 9.60
N LEU A 125 13.82 5.16 10.09
CA LEU A 125 15.18 5.05 9.58
C LEU A 125 15.20 4.65 8.09
N CYS A 126 14.45 3.60 7.72
CA CYS A 126 14.33 3.17 6.32
C CYS A 126 13.58 4.17 5.41
N SER A 127 12.86 5.13 5.98
CA SER A 127 12.08 6.12 5.22
C SER A 127 12.84 7.43 4.97
N LEU A 128 14.03 7.62 5.57
CA LEU A 128 14.84 8.82 5.38
C LEU A 128 15.36 8.97 3.95
N ARG A 129 15.67 7.85 3.28
CA ARG A 129 16.18 7.78 1.89
C ARG A 129 17.38 8.69 1.64
N VAL A 130 18.41 8.61 2.49
CA VAL A 130 19.67 9.35 2.31
C VAL A 130 20.72 8.38 1.74
N PRO A 131 21.04 8.44 0.43
CA PRO A 131 21.86 7.42 -0.24
C PRO A 131 23.26 7.25 0.34
N ASN A 132 23.87 8.35 0.80
CA ASN A 132 25.23 8.34 1.35
C ASN A 132 25.33 7.66 2.73
N LEU A 133 24.22 7.18 3.29
CA LEU A 133 24.15 6.62 4.65
C LEU A 133 23.52 5.21 4.68
N VAL A 134 23.55 4.51 3.55
CA VAL A 134 23.02 3.15 3.37
C VAL A 134 23.67 2.13 4.31
N GLU A 135 24.97 2.25 4.58
CA GLU A 135 25.71 1.34 5.47
C GLU A 135 25.11 1.29 6.89
N TYR A 136 24.49 2.38 7.34
CA TYR A 136 23.83 2.45 8.63
C TYR A 136 22.46 1.74 8.68
N LEU A 137 21.91 1.32 7.53
CA LEU A 137 20.61 0.65 7.45
C LEU A 137 20.73 -0.88 7.52
N VAL A 138 21.82 -1.44 7.03
CA VAL A 138 21.99 -2.89 6.87
C VAL A 138 21.88 -3.61 8.21
N THR A 139 22.69 -3.22 9.20
CA THR A 139 22.71 -3.89 10.51
C THR A 139 21.35 -3.82 11.25
N PRO A 140 20.68 -2.66 11.36
CA PRO A 140 19.34 -2.60 11.94
C PRO A 140 18.31 -3.47 11.21
N LEU A 141 18.37 -3.58 9.89
CA LEU A 141 17.48 -4.43 9.10
C LEU A 141 17.73 -5.91 9.34
N THR A 142 18.99 -6.35 9.25
CA THR A 142 19.37 -7.75 9.47
C THR A 142 19.01 -8.23 10.88
N THR A 143 19.21 -7.37 11.89
CA THR A 143 18.77 -7.65 13.26
C THR A 143 17.24 -7.63 13.37
N GLY A 144 16.57 -6.67 12.73
CA GLY A 144 15.12 -6.53 12.75
C GLY A 144 14.38 -7.71 12.12
N LEU A 145 14.94 -8.34 11.08
CA LEU A 145 14.40 -9.57 10.48
C LEU A 145 14.44 -10.77 11.44
N LYS A 146 15.34 -10.73 12.45
CA LYS A 146 15.50 -11.79 13.46
C LYS A 146 14.90 -11.40 14.82
N ASP A 147 14.16 -10.29 14.89
CA ASP A 147 13.60 -9.79 16.15
C ASP A 147 12.55 -10.76 16.73
N PRO A 148 12.48 -10.94 18.05
CA PRO A 148 11.45 -11.78 18.68
C PRO A 148 10.02 -11.29 18.39
N SER A 149 9.82 -9.99 18.21
CA SER A 149 8.50 -9.42 17.93
C SER A 149 8.15 -9.48 16.45
N ALA A 150 6.99 -10.04 16.13
CA ALA A 150 6.44 -10.04 14.77
C ALA A 150 6.28 -8.63 14.20
N TYR A 151 5.97 -7.64 15.05
CA TYR A 151 5.86 -6.23 14.64
C TYR A 151 7.18 -5.69 14.08
N VAL A 152 8.32 -6.02 14.69
CA VAL A 152 9.61 -5.53 14.21
C VAL A 152 9.99 -6.27 12.92
N ARG A 153 9.79 -7.59 12.86
CA ARG A 153 10.07 -8.39 11.64
C ARG A 153 9.25 -7.91 10.43
N MET A 154 7.95 -7.63 10.60
CA MET A 154 7.11 -7.14 9.49
C MET A 154 7.57 -5.77 8.98
N ILE A 155 8.09 -4.90 9.86
CA ILE A 155 8.66 -3.60 9.47
C ILE A 155 10.01 -3.79 8.78
N ALA A 156 10.86 -4.68 9.29
CA ALA A 156 12.15 -4.99 8.70
C ALA A 156 11.99 -5.57 7.28
N ALA A 157 10.97 -6.41 7.05
CA ALA A 157 10.66 -6.97 5.74
C ALA A 157 10.37 -5.87 4.69
N VAL A 158 9.48 -4.92 5.02
CA VAL A 158 9.21 -3.76 4.16
C VAL A 158 10.43 -2.84 4.06
N GLY A 159 11.21 -2.74 5.14
CA GLY A 159 12.46 -1.99 5.17
C GLY A 159 13.51 -2.53 4.20
N ALA A 160 13.59 -3.85 4.00
CA ALA A 160 14.49 -4.48 3.04
C ALA A 160 14.13 -4.10 1.59
N ALA A 161 12.84 -4.08 1.23
CA ALA A 161 12.41 -3.57 -0.07
C ALA A 161 12.77 -2.09 -0.26
N LYS A 162 12.62 -1.26 0.78
CA LYS A 162 13.06 0.15 0.74
C LYS A 162 14.58 0.27 0.58
N LEU A 163 15.36 -0.55 1.26
CA LEU A 163 16.82 -0.57 1.12
C LEU A 163 17.21 -0.90 -0.32
N TYR A 164 16.57 -1.89 -0.93
CA TYR A 164 16.82 -2.26 -2.33
C TYR A 164 16.65 -1.08 -3.29
N HIS A 165 15.59 -0.27 -3.11
CA HIS A 165 15.37 0.94 -3.92
C HIS A 165 16.38 2.06 -3.67
N ILE A 166 17.02 2.10 -2.50
CA ILE A 166 18.08 3.07 -2.20
C ILE A 166 19.43 2.57 -2.71
N SER A 167 19.74 1.29 -2.48
CA SER A 167 20.95 0.61 -2.91
C SER A 167 20.68 -0.89 -3.07
N ALA A 168 20.54 -1.31 -4.33
CA ALA A 168 20.35 -2.71 -4.67
C ALA A 168 21.54 -3.57 -4.21
N THR A 169 22.77 -3.08 -4.43
CA THR A 169 24.00 -3.80 -4.05
C THR A 169 24.04 -4.08 -2.55
N ALA A 170 23.80 -3.09 -1.70
CA ALA A 170 23.80 -3.29 -0.25
C ALA A 170 22.72 -4.28 0.23
N CYS A 171 21.57 -4.34 -0.45
CA CYS A 171 20.52 -5.29 -0.13
C CYS A 171 20.92 -6.74 -0.48
N ILE A 172 21.51 -6.94 -1.66
CA ILE A 172 21.95 -8.25 -2.14
C ILE A 172 23.18 -8.75 -1.36
N ASP A 173 24.19 -7.89 -1.16
CA ASP A 173 25.42 -8.23 -0.43
C ASP A 173 25.14 -8.62 1.03
N ALA A 174 24.08 -8.05 1.63
CA ALA A 174 23.63 -8.38 2.97
C ALA A 174 22.74 -9.64 3.06
N ASP A 175 22.49 -10.31 1.94
CA ASP A 175 21.67 -11.52 1.82
C ASP A 175 20.25 -11.37 2.42
N LEU A 176 19.69 -10.17 2.30
CA LEU A 176 18.33 -9.88 2.76
C LEU A 176 17.29 -10.70 2.00
N PRO A 177 17.38 -10.92 0.66
CA PRO A 177 16.41 -11.75 -0.03
C PRO A 177 16.34 -13.19 0.49
N ALA A 178 17.47 -13.83 0.80
CA ALA A 178 17.43 -15.17 1.39
C ALA A 178 16.80 -15.16 2.78
N SER A 179 17.12 -14.15 3.60
CA SER A 179 16.51 -13.97 4.93
C SER A 179 14.99 -13.76 4.85
N LEU A 180 14.51 -12.97 3.88
CA LEU A 180 13.08 -12.78 3.62
C LEU A 180 12.41 -14.09 3.16
N LYS A 181 13.07 -14.86 2.28
CA LYS A 181 12.55 -16.15 1.79
C LYS A 181 12.41 -17.16 2.93
N ALA A 182 13.39 -17.23 3.82
CA ALA A 182 13.33 -18.06 5.00
C ALA A 182 12.14 -17.69 5.89
N LEU A 183 11.98 -16.40 6.24
CA LEU A 183 10.85 -15.92 7.05
C LEU A 183 9.50 -16.18 6.38
N MET A 184 9.38 -15.94 5.07
CA MET A 184 8.14 -16.21 4.33
C MET A 184 7.67 -17.66 4.49
N LEU A 185 8.60 -18.62 4.57
CA LEU A 185 8.30 -20.04 4.65
C LEU A 185 8.17 -20.59 6.09
N SER A 186 8.71 -19.89 7.09
CA SER A 186 8.78 -20.40 8.47
C SER A 186 8.13 -19.52 9.54
N ASP A 187 7.82 -18.26 9.25
CA ASP A 187 7.29 -17.34 10.28
C ASP A 187 5.85 -17.74 10.68
N PRO A 188 5.53 -17.77 11.99
CA PRO A 188 4.18 -18.07 12.45
C PRO A 188 3.19 -16.93 12.18
N ASP A 189 3.64 -15.68 12.03
CA ASP A 189 2.76 -14.53 11.85
C ASP A 189 2.44 -14.30 10.36
N ALA A 190 1.16 -14.37 10.00
CA ALA A 190 0.71 -14.22 8.62
C ALA A 190 1.05 -12.84 8.02
N GLN A 191 1.08 -11.77 8.82
CA GLN A 191 1.42 -10.44 8.34
C GLN A 191 2.92 -10.32 8.03
N VAL A 192 3.78 -10.99 8.81
CA VAL A 192 5.22 -11.10 8.51
C VAL A 192 5.41 -11.86 7.19
N VAL A 193 4.75 -13.00 7.03
CA VAL A 193 4.81 -13.79 5.79
C VAL A 193 4.38 -12.97 4.57
N ALA A 194 3.26 -12.24 4.68
CA ALA A 194 2.75 -11.41 3.59
C ALA A 194 3.72 -10.27 3.21
N ASN A 195 4.30 -9.59 4.20
CA ASN A 195 5.26 -8.52 3.94
C ASN A 195 6.57 -9.07 3.34
N CYS A 196 7.02 -10.25 3.74
CA CYS A 196 8.16 -10.92 3.13
C CYS A 196 7.88 -11.30 1.67
N LEU A 197 6.71 -11.88 1.39
CA LEU A 197 6.28 -12.18 0.02
C LEU A 197 6.25 -10.93 -0.85
N HIS A 198 5.65 -9.84 -0.36
CA HIS A 198 5.58 -8.56 -1.08
C HIS A 198 6.98 -8.02 -1.40
N ALA A 199 7.86 -7.96 -0.40
CA ALA A 199 9.23 -7.50 -0.57
C ALA A 199 10.02 -8.37 -1.56
N LEU A 200 9.88 -9.69 -1.49
CA LEU A 200 10.53 -10.62 -2.39
C LEU A 200 10.05 -10.50 -3.83
N GLN A 201 8.74 -10.39 -4.05
CA GLN A 201 8.17 -10.19 -5.39
C GLN A 201 8.71 -8.91 -6.02
N GLU A 202 8.80 -7.83 -5.24
CA GLU A 202 9.32 -6.55 -5.74
C GLU A 202 10.82 -6.61 -6.05
N ILE A 203 11.64 -7.13 -5.12
CA ILE A 203 13.09 -7.25 -5.30
C ILE A 203 13.41 -8.16 -6.49
N TRP A 204 12.81 -9.35 -6.55
CA TRP A 204 13.11 -10.30 -7.62
C TRP A 204 12.53 -9.90 -8.96
N ALA A 205 11.40 -9.19 -9.02
CA ALA A 205 10.92 -8.63 -10.29
C ALA A 205 11.93 -7.64 -10.90
N LEU A 206 12.61 -6.84 -10.07
CA LEU A 206 13.60 -5.86 -10.51
C LEU A 206 14.95 -6.51 -10.84
N GLU A 207 15.35 -7.57 -10.12
CA GLU A 207 16.59 -8.30 -10.38
C GLU A 207 16.49 -9.32 -11.52
N ALA A 208 15.32 -9.90 -11.78
CA ALA A 208 15.13 -10.87 -12.87
C ALA A 208 15.46 -10.29 -14.25
N ALA A 209 15.32 -8.96 -14.42
CA ALA A 209 15.74 -8.27 -15.64
C ALA A 209 17.26 -8.18 -15.82
N LYS A 210 18.05 -8.41 -14.75
CA LYS A 210 19.51 -8.24 -14.72
C LYS A 210 20.27 -9.55 -14.65
N SER A 211 19.67 -10.61 -14.09
CA SER A 211 20.34 -11.88 -13.81
C SER A 211 19.42 -13.08 -14.01
N GLU A 212 19.91 -14.10 -14.73
CA GLU A 212 19.22 -15.38 -14.87
C GLU A 212 19.04 -16.11 -13.52
N ALA A 213 19.97 -15.93 -12.58
CA ALA A 213 19.83 -16.51 -11.24
C ALA A 213 18.62 -15.92 -10.50
N ALA A 214 18.42 -14.60 -10.62
CA ALA A 214 17.25 -13.94 -10.05
C ALA A 214 15.95 -14.33 -10.77
N ALA A 215 16.00 -14.57 -12.08
CA ALA A 215 14.87 -15.11 -12.84
C ALA A 215 14.45 -16.51 -12.33
N ARG A 216 15.41 -17.36 -11.94
CA ARG A 216 15.10 -18.64 -11.29
C ARG A 216 14.49 -18.45 -9.91
N GLU A 217 14.99 -17.49 -9.12
CA GLU A 217 14.43 -17.21 -7.79
C GLU A 217 12.96 -16.79 -7.85
N ILE A 218 12.56 -15.93 -8.81
CA ILE A 218 11.15 -15.57 -9.00
C ILE A 218 10.31 -16.76 -9.48
N GLU A 219 10.85 -17.65 -10.31
CA GLU A 219 10.18 -18.90 -10.67
C GLU A 219 9.96 -19.81 -9.44
N THR A 220 10.91 -19.84 -8.49
CA THR A 220 10.70 -20.60 -7.24
C THR A 220 9.55 -20.05 -6.39
N LEU A 221 9.27 -18.75 -6.43
CA LEU A 221 8.09 -18.17 -5.76
C LEU A 221 6.79 -18.65 -6.39
N HIS A 222 6.79 -18.93 -7.70
CA HIS A 222 5.66 -19.52 -8.42
C HIS A 222 5.67 -21.05 -8.37
N SER A 223 6.49 -21.69 -7.54
CA SER A 223 6.49 -23.16 -7.45
C SER A 223 5.28 -23.69 -6.67
N LYS A 224 4.85 -24.91 -6.99
CA LYS A 224 3.74 -25.59 -6.31
C LYS A 224 3.86 -25.56 -4.77
N PRO A 225 5.00 -25.90 -4.15
CA PRO A 225 5.12 -25.89 -2.69
C PRO A 225 4.84 -24.52 -2.07
N VAL A 226 5.34 -23.45 -2.70
CA VAL A 226 5.16 -22.07 -2.19
C VAL A 226 3.73 -21.61 -2.37
N VAL A 227 3.16 -21.78 -3.56
CA VAL A 227 1.79 -21.35 -3.87
C VAL A 227 0.78 -22.09 -2.99
N PHE A 228 0.88 -23.42 -2.87
CA PHE A 228 -0.04 -24.18 -2.01
C PHE A 228 0.18 -23.89 -0.53
N TYR A 229 1.41 -23.65 -0.07
CA TYR A 229 1.65 -23.22 1.31
C TYR A 229 0.89 -21.92 1.65
N LEU A 230 0.98 -20.92 0.76
CA LEU A 230 0.30 -19.64 0.95
C LEU A 230 -1.22 -19.75 0.80
N LEU A 231 -1.71 -20.49 -0.20
CA LEU A 231 -3.15 -20.68 -0.41
C LEU A 231 -3.81 -21.44 0.74
N ASN A 232 -3.15 -22.44 1.32
CA ASN A 232 -3.69 -23.16 2.48
C ASN A 232 -3.83 -22.26 3.72
N LYS A 233 -3.04 -21.19 3.79
CA LYS A 233 -3.12 -20.16 4.84
C LYS A 233 -3.94 -18.93 4.43
N ILE A 234 -4.66 -18.96 3.29
CA ILE A 234 -5.30 -17.77 2.72
C ILE A 234 -6.22 -17.04 3.71
N LYS A 235 -6.90 -17.79 4.59
CA LYS A 235 -7.84 -17.26 5.58
C LYS A 235 -7.18 -16.54 6.77
N GLU A 236 -5.90 -16.81 7.03
CA GLU A 236 -5.13 -16.18 8.10
C GLU A 236 -4.62 -14.79 7.68
N PHE A 237 -4.54 -14.54 6.37
CA PHE A 237 -4.07 -13.28 5.83
C PHE A 237 -5.15 -12.18 5.88
N SER A 238 -4.69 -10.94 6.06
CA SER A 238 -5.52 -9.75 5.84
C SER A 238 -5.98 -9.66 4.39
N GLU A 239 -7.04 -8.89 4.13
CA GLU A 239 -7.63 -8.74 2.79
C GLU A 239 -6.63 -8.27 1.74
N TRP A 240 -5.73 -7.37 2.13
CA TRP A 240 -4.62 -6.89 1.29
C TRP A 240 -3.63 -8.00 0.96
N ALA A 241 -3.23 -8.79 1.97
CA ALA A 241 -2.32 -9.90 1.79
C ALA A 241 -2.94 -11.04 0.96
N GLN A 242 -4.25 -11.30 1.10
CA GLN A 242 -4.98 -12.25 0.24
C GLN A 242 -4.87 -11.84 -1.23
N CYS A 243 -5.02 -10.54 -1.56
CA CYS A 243 -4.86 -10.06 -2.94
C CYS A 243 -3.46 -10.35 -3.50
N ILE A 244 -2.41 -10.17 -2.68
CA ILE A 244 -1.02 -10.44 -3.08
C ILE A 244 -0.82 -11.94 -3.35
N VAL A 245 -1.33 -12.80 -2.46
CA VAL A 245 -1.25 -14.26 -2.63
C VAL A 245 -2.04 -14.72 -3.86
N LEU A 246 -3.23 -14.17 -4.10
CA LEU A 246 -4.04 -14.48 -5.27
C LEU A 246 -3.36 -14.00 -6.57
N GLU A 247 -2.70 -12.85 -6.54
CA GLU A 247 -1.91 -12.40 -7.68
C GLU A 247 -0.74 -13.35 -7.98
N LEU A 248 -0.03 -13.83 -6.95
CA LEU A 248 1.00 -14.87 -7.11
C LEU A 248 0.41 -16.15 -7.71
N ALA A 249 -0.72 -16.62 -7.18
CA ALA A 249 -1.41 -17.82 -7.66
C ALA A 249 -1.87 -17.69 -9.12
N SER A 250 -2.22 -16.47 -9.57
CA SER A 250 -2.58 -16.24 -10.98
C SER A 250 -1.41 -16.40 -11.96
N LYS A 251 -0.16 -16.44 -11.47
CA LYS A 251 1.06 -16.66 -12.25
C LYS A 251 1.57 -18.10 -12.14
N PHE A 252 0.95 -18.93 -11.30
CA PHE A 252 1.28 -20.35 -11.20
C PHE A 252 0.87 -21.08 -12.49
N LEU A 253 1.72 -21.99 -12.95
CA LEU A 253 1.45 -22.87 -14.09
C LEU A 253 1.18 -24.29 -13.55
N PRO A 254 -0.10 -24.70 -13.42
CA PRO A 254 -0.46 -26.04 -12.99
C PRO A 254 0.07 -27.10 -13.95
N SER A 255 0.53 -28.22 -13.42
CA SER A 255 1.03 -29.33 -14.23
C SER A 255 -0.09 -30.23 -14.76
N ASP A 256 -1.20 -30.30 -14.03
CA ASP A 256 -2.36 -31.11 -14.38
C ASP A 256 -3.69 -30.43 -14.02
N ASN A 257 -4.79 -31.03 -14.48
CA ASN A 257 -6.14 -30.52 -14.19
C ASN A 257 -6.51 -30.70 -12.70
N ASN A 258 -5.90 -31.65 -11.99
CA ASN A 258 -6.21 -31.87 -10.57
C ASN A 258 -5.76 -30.67 -9.74
N GLU A 259 -4.56 -30.14 -10.00
CA GLU A 259 -4.04 -28.94 -9.34
C GLU A 259 -4.94 -27.71 -9.58
N ILE A 260 -5.50 -27.58 -10.78
CA ILE A 260 -6.48 -26.52 -11.09
C ILE A 260 -7.70 -26.65 -10.19
N PHE A 261 -8.29 -27.85 -10.11
CA PHE A 261 -9.46 -28.10 -9.28
C PHE A 261 -9.16 -27.93 -7.78
N ASP A 262 -7.99 -28.34 -7.30
CA ASP A 262 -7.58 -28.15 -5.92
C ASP A 262 -7.52 -26.66 -5.55
N ILE A 263 -6.91 -25.83 -6.41
CA ILE A 263 -6.82 -24.37 -6.20
C ILE A 263 -8.22 -23.74 -6.24
N MET A 264 -9.06 -24.12 -7.21
CA MET A 264 -10.42 -23.60 -7.32
C MET A 264 -11.26 -23.94 -6.09
N ASN A 265 -11.22 -25.20 -5.62
CA ASN A 265 -11.94 -25.64 -4.44
C ASN A 265 -11.48 -24.89 -3.17
N LEU A 266 -10.17 -24.66 -3.04
CA LEU A 266 -9.60 -23.94 -1.91
C LEU A 266 -10.02 -22.47 -1.85
N LEU A 267 -10.26 -21.86 -3.01
CA LEU A 267 -10.58 -20.44 -3.16
C LEU A 267 -12.07 -20.14 -3.36
N GLU A 268 -12.91 -21.17 -3.48
CA GLU A 268 -14.34 -21.06 -3.77
C GLU A 268 -15.06 -20.11 -2.79
N ASP A 269 -14.74 -20.20 -1.50
CA ASP A 269 -15.35 -19.35 -0.48
C ASP A 269 -14.90 -17.88 -0.55
N ARG A 270 -13.81 -17.58 -1.28
CA ARG A 270 -13.32 -16.20 -1.49
C ARG A 270 -14.16 -15.43 -2.51
N LEU A 271 -14.94 -16.11 -3.36
CA LEU A 271 -15.90 -15.45 -4.27
C LEU A 271 -17.02 -14.72 -3.53
N GLN A 272 -17.30 -15.10 -2.27
CA GLN A 272 -18.33 -14.50 -1.43
C GLN A 272 -17.74 -13.51 -0.39
N HIS A 273 -16.49 -13.09 -0.57
CA HIS A 273 -15.82 -12.20 0.35
C HIS A 273 -16.43 -10.78 0.33
N ALA A 274 -16.47 -10.11 1.49
CA ALA A 274 -17.03 -8.75 1.60
C ALA A 274 -16.22 -7.71 0.83
N ASN A 275 -14.89 -7.87 0.79
CA ASN A 275 -14.00 -7.01 0.05
C ASN A 275 -13.94 -7.42 -1.43
N GLY A 276 -14.43 -6.53 -2.31
CA GLY A 276 -14.47 -6.75 -3.75
C GLY A 276 -13.09 -6.93 -4.42
N ALA A 277 -12.00 -6.43 -3.84
CA ALA A 277 -10.66 -6.66 -4.36
C ALA A 277 -10.26 -8.14 -4.27
N VAL A 278 -10.60 -8.80 -3.15
CA VAL A 278 -10.36 -10.24 -2.96
C VAL A 278 -11.18 -11.04 -3.96
N VAL A 279 -12.47 -10.72 -4.11
CA VAL A 279 -13.36 -11.38 -5.08
C VAL A 279 -12.83 -11.25 -6.51
N LEU A 280 -12.47 -10.03 -6.94
CA LEU A 280 -11.92 -9.79 -8.28
C LEU A 280 -10.59 -10.53 -8.51
N ALA A 281 -9.72 -10.57 -7.51
CA ALA A 281 -8.47 -11.33 -7.57
C ALA A 281 -8.73 -12.84 -7.71
N THR A 282 -9.70 -13.40 -6.96
CA THR A 282 -10.12 -14.80 -7.09
C THR A 282 -10.70 -15.08 -8.48
N ILE A 283 -11.56 -14.20 -9.00
CA ILE A 283 -12.12 -14.32 -10.35
C ILE A 283 -11.00 -14.34 -11.40
N LYS A 284 -10.00 -13.46 -11.28
CA LYS A 284 -8.82 -13.45 -12.15
C LYS A 284 -8.10 -14.81 -12.14
N VAL A 285 -7.88 -15.40 -10.96
CA VAL A 285 -7.27 -16.74 -10.83
C VAL A 285 -8.13 -17.79 -11.55
N PHE A 286 -9.44 -17.83 -11.30
CA PHE A 286 -10.33 -18.84 -11.89
C PHE A 286 -10.37 -18.74 -13.40
N LEU A 287 -10.47 -17.52 -13.93
CA LEU A 287 -10.48 -17.27 -15.36
C LEU A 287 -9.16 -17.67 -16.02
N HIS A 288 -8.02 -17.40 -15.38
CA HIS A 288 -6.71 -17.75 -15.92
C HIS A 288 -6.48 -19.26 -15.94
N LEU A 289 -6.77 -19.95 -14.83
CA LEU A 289 -6.57 -21.40 -14.71
C LEU A 289 -7.44 -22.20 -15.68
N THR A 290 -8.65 -21.71 -15.98
CA THR A 290 -9.61 -22.45 -16.81
C THR A 290 -9.59 -22.06 -18.29
N MET A 291 -8.68 -21.17 -18.73
CA MET A 291 -8.67 -20.67 -20.12
C MET A 291 -8.58 -21.78 -21.19
N SER A 292 -7.94 -22.90 -20.89
CA SER A 292 -7.77 -24.05 -21.78
C SER A 292 -8.89 -25.10 -21.66
N MET A 293 -9.83 -24.93 -20.71
CA MET A 293 -10.87 -25.92 -20.37
C MET A 293 -12.26 -25.38 -20.70
N THR A 294 -12.71 -25.47 -21.96
CA THR A 294 -13.93 -24.81 -22.45
C THR A 294 -15.17 -24.98 -21.54
N ASP A 295 -15.50 -26.23 -21.18
CA ASP A 295 -16.71 -26.51 -20.37
C ASP A 295 -16.60 -25.95 -18.95
N VAL A 296 -15.42 -26.10 -18.32
CA VAL A 296 -15.16 -25.59 -16.97
C VAL A 296 -15.11 -24.07 -16.97
N HIS A 297 -14.53 -23.47 -18.01
CA HIS A 297 -14.46 -22.02 -18.19
C HIS A 297 -15.86 -21.41 -18.27
N GLN A 298 -16.78 -22.05 -19.01
CA GLN A 298 -18.18 -21.61 -19.07
C GLN A 298 -18.86 -21.67 -17.70
N GLN A 299 -18.64 -22.74 -16.92
CA GLN A 299 -19.17 -22.87 -15.56
C GLN A 299 -18.61 -21.78 -14.63
N VAL A 300 -17.32 -21.45 -14.73
CA VAL A 300 -16.72 -20.33 -14.00
C VAL A 300 -17.45 -19.03 -14.34
N TYR A 301 -17.68 -18.77 -15.62
CA TYR A 301 -18.39 -17.58 -16.09
C TYR A 301 -19.80 -17.45 -15.49
N GLU A 302 -20.56 -18.55 -15.40
CA GLU A 302 -21.86 -18.57 -14.74
C GLU A 302 -21.75 -18.29 -13.25
N ARG A 303 -20.75 -18.87 -12.58
CA ARG A 303 -20.56 -18.80 -11.14
C ARG A 303 -20.12 -17.41 -10.65
N ILE A 304 -19.32 -16.69 -11.43
CA ILE A 304 -18.80 -15.37 -11.05
C ILE A 304 -19.82 -14.22 -11.23
N LYS A 305 -20.93 -14.44 -11.93
CA LYS A 305 -21.95 -13.41 -12.18
C LYS A 305 -22.53 -12.84 -10.89
N ALA A 306 -23.05 -13.71 -10.03
CA ALA A 306 -23.74 -13.29 -8.82
C ALA A 306 -22.82 -12.50 -7.87
N PRO A 307 -21.56 -12.93 -7.62
CA PRO A 307 -20.57 -12.12 -6.92
C PRO A 307 -20.36 -10.73 -7.53
N LEU A 308 -20.13 -10.65 -8.86
CA LEU A 308 -19.87 -9.38 -9.54
C LEU A 308 -21.07 -8.43 -9.45
N LEU A 309 -22.27 -8.92 -9.73
CA LEU A 309 -23.50 -8.12 -9.66
C LEU A 309 -23.78 -7.62 -8.24
N THR A 310 -23.49 -8.44 -7.22
CA THR A 310 -23.60 -8.04 -5.81
C THR A 310 -22.64 -6.90 -5.49
N LEU A 311 -21.38 -6.98 -5.95
CA LEU A 311 -20.38 -5.93 -5.71
C LEU A 311 -20.71 -4.61 -6.41
N VAL A 312 -21.32 -4.66 -7.60
CA VAL A 312 -21.80 -3.45 -8.30
C VAL A 312 -22.89 -2.72 -7.50
N GLY A 313 -23.69 -3.43 -6.70
CA GLY A 313 -24.78 -2.83 -5.93
C GLY A 313 -24.39 -2.39 -4.51
N ALA A 314 -23.29 -2.89 -3.95
CA ALA A 314 -22.97 -2.74 -2.54
C ALA A 314 -21.99 -1.59 -2.20
N GLY A 315 -21.24 -1.08 -3.19
CA GLY A 315 -20.12 -0.16 -2.96
C GLY A 315 -20.44 1.32 -3.23
N SER A 316 -19.42 2.17 -3.03
CA SER A 316 -19.47 3.56 -3.52
C SER A 316 -19.52 3.60 -5.06
N PRO A 317 -19.89 4.72 -5.68
CA PRO A 317 -19.89 4.83 -7.14
C PRO A 317 -18.54 4.50 -7.80
N GLU A 318 -17.42 4.84 -7.15
CA GLU A 318 -16.06 4.58 -7.63
C GLU A 318 -15.70 3.09 -7.55
N GLN A 319 -16.10 2.42 -6.46
CA GLN A 319 -15.95 0.97 -6.32
C GLN A 319 -16.80 0.23 -7.34
N SER A 320 -18.06 0.64 -7.48
CA SER A 320 -19.01 0.09 -8.44
C SER A 320 -18.49 0.24 -9.87
N TYR A 321 -17.94 1.41 -10.22
CA TYR A 321 -17.30 1.64 -11.51
C TYR A 321 -16.12 0.72 -11.77
N SER A 322 -15.24 0.53 -10.77
CA SER A 322 -14.10 -0.38 -10.89
C SER A 322 -14.53 -1.82 -11.16
N VAL A 323 -15.58 -2.30 -10.50
CA VAL A 323 -16.17 -3.63 -10.75
C VAL A 323 -16.85 -3.67 -12.13
N LEU A 324 -17.59 -2.63 -12.50
CA LEU A 324 -18.25 -2.51 -13.80
C LEU A 324 -17.26 -2.51 -14.97
N CYS A 325 -16.07 -1.94 -14.82
CA CYS A 325 -15.03 -2.04 -15.86
C CYS A 325 -14.62 -3.50 -16.14
N HIS A 326 -14.44 -4.31 -15.09
CA HIS A 326 -14.13 -5.73 -15.23
C HIS A 326 -15.32 -6.51 -15.80
N LEU A 327 -16.52 -6.24 -15.29
CA LEU A 327 -17.75 -6.87 -15.77
C LEU A 327 -18.04 -6.52 -17.23
N HIS A 328 -17.79 -5.28 -17.65
CA HIS A 328 -17.91 -4.84 -19.04
C HIS A 328 -17.01 -5.66 -19.97
N LEU A 329 -15.76 -5.95 -19.59
CA LEU A 329 -14.88 -6.83 -20.37
C LEU A 329 -15.46 -8.24 -20.53
N LEU A 330 -16.05 -8.79 -19.46
CA LEU A 330 -16.67 -10.11 -19.49
C LEU A 330 -17.96 -10.13 -20.32
N VAL A 331 -18.79 -9.10 -20.19
CA VAL A 331 -20.03 -8.92 -20.96
C VAL A 331 -19.71 -8.80 -22.44
N MET A 332 -18.72 -7.98 -22.83
CA MET A 332 -18.35 -7.82 -24.25
C MET A 332 -17.78 -9.11 -24.84
N ARG A 333 -17.13 -9.95 -24.03
CA ARG A 333 -16.58 -11.23 -24.48
C ARG A 333 -17.64 -12.33 -24.61
N ALA A 334 -18.64 -12.35 -23.73
CA ALA A 334 -19.71 -13.34 -23.75
C ALA A 334 -21.10 -12.70 -23.46
N PRO A 335 -21.65 -11.88 -24.37
CA PRO A 335 -22.83 -11.07 -24.07
C PRO A 335 -24.08 -11.90 -23.76
N MET A 336 -24.28 -12.99 -24.51
CA MET A 336 -25.46 -13.86 -24.36
C MET A 336 -25.55 -14.48 -22.99
N LEU A 337 -24.42 -14.69 -22.32
CA LEU A 337 -24.39 -15.21 -20.97
C LEU A 337 -25.09 -14.25 -19.99
N PHE A 338 -24.93 -12.94 -20.15
CA PHE A 338 -25.51 -11.93 -19.25
C PHE A 338 -26.89 -11.43 -19.68
N SER A 339 -27.44 -11.98 -20.77
CA SER A 339 -28.69 -11.52 -21.36
C SER A 339 -29.92 -11.68 -20.47
N SER A 340 -29.91 -12.65 -19.53
CA SER A 340 -30.95 -12.85 -18.52
C SER A 340 -30.91 -11.79 -17.41
N ASP A 341 -29.72 -11.23 -17.15
CA ASP A 341 -29.45 -10.36 -16.00
C ASP A 341 -29.52 -8.86 -16.37
N TYR A 342 -30.10 -8.53 -17.53
CA TYR A 342 -30.10 -7.17 -18.10
C TYR A 342 -30.61 -6.09 -17.14
N LYS A 343 -31.59 -6.42 -16.29
CA LYS A 343 -32.17 -5.49 -15.30
C LYS A 343 -31.14 -5.00 -14.28
N SER A 344 -30.12 -5.79 -13.98
CA SER A 344 -29.02 -5.40 -13.08
C SER A 344 -28.16 -4.27 -13.66
N PHE A 345 -28.17 -4.09 -14.98
CA PHE A 345 -27.47 -3.01 -15.67
C PHE A 345 -28.32 -1.75 -15.84
N TYR A 346 -29.53 -1.70 -15.29
CA TYR A 346 -30.28 -0.46 -15.27
C TYR A 346 -29.54 0.62 -14.46
N CYS A 347 -29.38 1.77 -15.09
CA CYS A 347 -28.92 2.99 -14.46
C CYS A 347 -29.86 3.38 -13.32
N GLN A 348 -29.31 3.80 -12.18
CA GLN A 348 -30.06 4.48 -11.13
C GLN A 348 -30.01 6.00 -11.34
N PHE A 349 -30.88 6.75 -10.66
CA PHE A 349 -30.86 8.22 -10.77
C PHE A 349 -29.57 8.79 -10.20
N SER A 350 -29.14 8.27 -9.03
CA SER A 350 -27.92 8.60 -8.30
C SER A 350 -26.63 8.20 -9.01
N ASP A 351 -26.68 7.34 -10.04
CA ASP A 351 -25.47 6.88 -10.74
C ASP A 351 -24.76 8.07 -11.43
N PRO A 352 -23.45 8.24 -11.24
CA PRO A 352 -22.64 9.19 -12.00
C PRO A 352 -22.63 8.89 -13.50
N SER A 353 -22.31 9.90 -14.31
CA SER A 353 -22.30 9.79 -15.78
C SER A 353 -21.40 8.66 -16.29
N TYR A 354 -20.23 8.46 -15.68
CA TYR A 354 -19.30 7.40 -16.03
C TYR A 354 -19.84 5.98 -15.77
N VAL A 355 -20.63 5.79 -14.70
CA VAL A 355 -21.32 4.52 -14.41
C VAL A 355 -22.44 4.28 -15.41
N LYS A 356 -23.26 5.32 -15.67
CA LYS A 356 -24.37 5.26 -16.61
C LYS A 356 -23.89 4.86 -18.01
N LYS A 357 -22.77 5.43 -18.47
CA LYS A 357 -22.17 5.10 -19.76
C LYS A 357 -21.86 3.60 -19.89
N LEU A 358 -21.11 3.02 -18.95
CA LEU A 358 -20.77 1.59 -19.00
C LEU A 358 -22.02 0.70 -18.96
N LYS A 359 -22.97 1.03 -18.08
CA LYS A 359 -24.25 0.31 -17.96
C LYS A 359 -25.03 0.31 -19.28
N LEU A 360 -25.11 1.44 -19.97
CA LEU A 360 -25.77 1.55 -21.27
C LEU A 360 -25.03 0.75 -22.36
N GLU A 361 -23.70 0.82 -22.41
CA GLU A 361 -22.89 0.03 -23.35
C GLU A 361 -23.12 -1.48 -23.16
N MET A 362 -23.13 -1.96 -21.91
CA MET A 362 -23.44 -3.37 -21.60
C MET A 362 -24.88 -3.74 -21.97
N LEU A 363 -25.87 -2.89 -21.67
CA LEU A 363 -27.27 -3.12 -22.07
C LEU A 363 -27.42 -3.26 -23.58
N THR A 364 -26.69 -2.47 -24.36
CA THR A 364 -26.71 -2.59 -25.83
C THR A 364 -26.06 -3.87 -26.33
N ALA A 365 -25.02 -4.37 -25.66
CA ALA A 365 -24.34 -5.60 -26.07
C ALA A 365 -25.13 -6.87 -25.75
N ILE A 366 -25.91 -6.87 -24.66
CA ILE A 366 -26.71 -8.05 -24.24
C ILE A 366 -28.13 -8.09 -24.82
N ALA A 367 -28.48 -7.10 -25.64
CA ALA A 367 -29.79 -7.00 -26.28
C ALA A 367 -29.99 -8.13 -27.30
N ASN A 368 -31.11 -8.83 -27.20
CA ASN A 368 -31.52 -9.92 -28.08
C ASN A 368 -33.05 -9.92 -28.26
N GLU A 369 -33.58 -10.83 -29.07
CA GLU A 369 -35.01 -10.86 -29.43
C GLU A 369 -35.96 -10.91 -28.22
N SER A 370 -35.54 -11.47 -27.08
CA SER A 370 -36.41 -11.62 -25.91
C SER A 370 -36.40 -10.41 -24.97
N ASN A 371 -35.35 -9.59 -24.98
CA ASN A 371 -35.21 -8.45 -24.06
C ASN A 371 -35.14 -7.08 -24.77
N THR A 372 -35.03 -7.04 -26.11
CA THR A 372 -34.83 -5.80 -26.88
C THR A 372 -35.93 -4.76 -26.66
N TYR A 373 -37.19 -5.17 -26.53
CA TYR A 373 -38.29 -4.23 -26.28
C TYR A 373 -38.18 -3.55 -24.91
N GLU A 374 -37.86 -4.31 -23.85
CA GLU A 374 -37.69 -3.77 -22.50
C GLU A 374 -36.46 -2.84 -22.43
N ILE A 375 -35.33 -3.27 -23.00
CA ILE A 375 -34.10 -2.47 -23.05
C ILE A 375 -34.29 -1.21 -23.89
N GLY A 376 -34.93 -1.32 -25.05
CA GLY A 376 -35.19 -0.21 -25.97
C GLY A 376 -36.11 0.84 -25.36
N PHE A 377 -37.21 0.42 -24.72
CA PHE A 377 -38.10 1.33 -23.99
C PHE A 377 -37.39 2.04 -22.84
N TYR A 378 -36.56 1.32 -22.08
CA TYR A 378 -35.75 1.87 -21.01
C TYR A 378 -34.72 2.90 -21.51
N ASN A 379 -33.96 2.54 -22.54
CA ASN A 379 -32.92 3.39 -23.12
C ASN A 379 -33.53 4.66 -23.71
N PHE A 380 -34.64 4.57 -24.45
CA PHE A 380 -35.34 5.69 -25.05
C PHE A 380 -35.83 6.71 -23.99
N LEU A 381 -36.46 6.24 -22.91
CA LEU A 381 -36.95 7.12 -21.83
C LEU A 381 -35.85 7.81 -21.03
N LYS A 382 -34.65 7.22 -20.93
CA LYS A 382 -33.52 7.82 -20.19
C LYS A 382 -32.59 8.64 -21.05
N TRP A 383 -32.38 8.30 -22.33
CA TRP A 383 -31.60 9.12 -23.25
C TRP A 383 -32.20 10.53 -23.38
N ILE A 384 -33.53 10.65 -23.43
CA ILE A 384 -34.26 11.93 -23.46
C ILE A 384 -34.08 12.76 -22.16
N ARG A 385 -33.65 12.13 -21.06
CA ARG A 385 -33.51 12.77 -19.74
C ARG A 385 -32.05 13.07 -19.34
N ILE A 386 -31.09 12.58 -20.11
CA ILE A 386 -29.64 12.76 -19.88
C ILE A 386 -29.07 13.84 -20.82
N MET A 387 -29.73 14.12 -21.95
CA MET A 387 -29.65 15.42 -22.64
C MET A 387 -30.58 16.42 -21.97
#